data_AF-A0A427Y8K9-F1
#
_entry.id   AF-A0A427Y8K9-F1
#
_cell.length_a   1.000
_cell.length_b   1.000
_cell.length_c   1.000
_cell.angle_alpha   90.00
_cell.angle_beta   90.00
_cell.angle_gamma   90.00
#
_symmetry.space_group_name_H-M   'P 1'
#
loop_
_entity.id
_entity.type
_entity.pdbx_description
1 polymer ?
#
loop_
_entity_poly.entity_id
_entity_poly.type
_entity_poly.pdbx_seq_one_letter_code
_entity_poly.pdbx_strand_id
1 'polypeptide(L)'
;MRRVLLALLLGLTAYLAAALSITTPDALYQCKPSILTWTKTLGPYILNIVDSDTEPIWTSPNTDADDKLIVVPSGSSAAWIVDVPAGRNVTVWVKDGEGNVAGTWPRVIGPGSGGCLGSGLVVQA
;
A
#
# COMPACT_ATOMS: atom_id res chain seq x y z
N MET A 1 -28.32 6.14 -57.37
CA MET A 1 -28.59 5.30 -56.18
C MET A 1 -27.38 5.40 -55.25
N ARG A 2 -27.47 6.22 -54.20
CA ARG A 2 -26.34 6.63 -53.33
C ARG A 2 -26.30 5.66 -52.13
N ARG A 3 -25.42 4.67 -52.17
CA ARG A 3 -25.22 3.73 -51.07
C ARG A 3 -24.49 4.45 -49.94
N VAL A 4 -25.22 4.91 -48.94
CA VAL A 4 -24.65 5.45 -47.70
C VAL A 4 -24.20 4.25 -46.86
N LEU A 5 -22.91 3.92 -46.93
CA LEU A 5 -22.27 2.99 -45.99
C LEU A 5 -22.12 3.72 -44.65
N LEU A 6 -23.00 3.40 -43.71
CA LEU A 6 -22.86 3.77 -42.30
C LEU A 6 -21.66 2.99 -41.74
N ALA A 7 -20.53 3.65 -41.56
CA ALA A 7 -19.39 3.10 -40.83
C ALA A 7 -19.73 3.10 -39.33
N LEU A 8 -19.93 1.92 -38.75
CA LEU A 8 -20.00 1.74 -37.30
C LEU A 8 -18.59 1.97 -36.73
N LEU A 9 -18.30 3.18 -36.25
CA LEU A 9 -17.12 3.41 -35.41
C LEU A 9 -17.40 2.83 -34.02
N LEU A 10 -16.97 1.59 -33.77
CA LEU A 10 -16.81 1.10 -32.39
C LEU A 10 -15.69 1.93 -31.74
N GLY A 11 -16.08 2.88 -30.89
CA GLY A 11 -15.13 3.64 -30.07
C GLY A 11 -14.47 2.70 -29.07
N LEU A 12 -13.18 2.40 -29.28
CA LEU A 12 -12.33 1.76 -28.29
C LEU A 12 -12.04 2.80 -27.20
N THR A 13 -12.86 2.89 -26.16
CA THR A 13 -12.52 3.69 -24.98
C THR A 13 -11.39 2.97 -24.26
N ALA A 14 -10.15 3.39 -24.48
CA ALA A 14 -9.01 2.94 -23.71
C ALA A 14 -9.25 3.29 -22.23
N TYR A 15 -9.43 2.29 -21.37
CA TYR A 15 -9.46 2.51 -19.94
C TYR A 15 -8.02 2.79 -19.50
N LEU A 16 -7.71 4.06 -19.22
CA LEU A 16 -6.47 4.43 -18.54
C LEU A 16 -6.54 3.86 -17.11
N ALA A 17 -5.96 2.67 -16.91
CA ALA A 17 -5.74 2.14 -15.58
C ALA A 17 -4.78 3.08 -14.83
N ALA A 18 -5.19 3.53 -13.65
CA ALA A 18 -4.32 4.33 -12.80
C ALA A 18 -3.16 3.45 -12.32
N ALA A 19 -1.92 3.95 -12.40
CA ALA A 19 -0.77 3.22 -11.89
C ALA A 19 -0.83 3.16 -10.35
N LEU A 20 -0.62 1.98 -9.79
CA LEU A 20 -0.57 1.81 -8.33
C LEU A 20 0.60 2.64 -7.76
N SER A 21 0.31 3.39 -6.72
CA SER A 21 1.30 4.15 -5.94
C SER A 21 0.84 4.21 -4.49
N ILE A 22 1.76 4.38 -3.54
CA ILE A 22 1.46 4.51 -2.11
C ILE A 22 2.17 5.72 -1.53
N THR A 23 1.49 6.41 -0.62
CA THR A 23 2.01 7.54 0.13
C THR A 23 1.80 7.33 1.62
N THR A 24 2.78 7.76 2.39
CA THR A 24 2.75 7.87 3.85
C THR A 24 2.85 9.36 4.22
N PRO A 25 2.43 9.77 5.43
CA PRO A 25 2.76 11.09 5.94
C PRO A 25 4.28 11.30 5.99
N ASP A 26 4.72 12.55 5.78
CA ASP A 26 6.15 12.89 5.77
C ASP A 26 6.87 12.55 7.08
N ALA A 27 6.13 12.56 8.20
CA ALA A 27 6.64 12.19 9.50
C ALA A 27 5.84 11.02 10.10
N LEU A 28 6.57 10.01 10.53
CA LEU A 28 6.06 8.87 11.30
C LEU A 28 6.69 8.93 12.69
N TYR A 29 5.88 8.69 13.72
CA TYR A 29 6.34 8.70 15.11
C TYR A 29 5.91 7.43 15.81
N GLN A 30 6.82 6.85 16.59
CA GLN A 30 6.55 5.63 17.34
C GLN A 30 5.25 5.74 18.16
N CYS A 31 4.38 4.75 17.99
CA CYS A 31 3.07 4.64 18.62
C CYS A 31 2.12 5.82 18.42
N LYS A 32 2.25 6.52 17.29
CA LYS A 32 1.26 7.48 16.83
C LYS A 32 0.46 6.90 15.66
N PRO A 33 -0.83 7.26 15.53
CA PRO A 33 -1.62 6.88 14.37
C PRO A 33 -1.07 7.57 13.12
N SER A 34 -1.08 6.84 12.01
CA SER A 34 -0.69 7.30 10.68
C SER A 34 -1.70 6.77 9.67
N ILE A 35 -1.98 7.53 8.61
CA ILE A 35 -2.87 7.09 7.54
C ILE A 35 -2.03 6.80 6.31
N LEU A 36 -2.10 5.56 5.86
CA LEU A 36 -1.52 5.09 4.61
C LEU A 36 -2.55 5.27 3.52
N THR A 37 -2.15 5.79 2.36
CA THR A 37 -3.06 5.96 1.21
C THR A 37 -2.39 5.49 -0.06
N TRP A 38 -3.17 4.90 -0.97
CA TRP A 38 -2.67 4.47 -2.28
C TRP A 38 -3.61 4.87 -3.40
N THR A 39 -3.12 4.78 -4.63
CA THR A 39 -3.96 4.96 -5.82
C THR A 39 -4.92 3.79 -5.93
N LYS A 40 -6.22 4.06 -6.07
CA LYS A 40 -7.24 3.02 -6.21
C LYS A 40 -7.12 2.34 -7.58
N THR A 41 -6.78 1.06 -7.57
CA THR A 41 -6.77 0.13 -8.72
C THR A 41 -7.79 -0.99 -8.47
N LEU A 42 -7.44 -2.26 -8.75
CA LEU A 42 -8.27 -3.43 -8.50
C LEU A 42 -7.85 -4.10 -7.18
N GLY A 43 -8.74 -4.11 -6.18
CA GLY A 43 -8.52 -4.88 -4.94
C GLY A 43 -8.66 -6.39 -5.14
N PRO A 44 -8.34 -7.21 -4.13
CA PRO A 44 -7.92 -6.82 -2.78
C PRO A 44 -6.51 -6.25 -2.74
N TYR A 45 -6.24 -5.38 -1.77
CA TYR A 45 -4.91 -4.82 -1.55
C TYR A 45 -4.22 -5.52 -0.38
N ILE A 46 -2.94 -5.82 -0.51
CA ILE A 46 -2.12 -6.41 0.53
C ILE A 46 -1.07 -5.37 0.93
N LEU A 47 -1.12 -4.89 2.17
CA LEU A 47 -0.11 -4.01 2.74
C LEU A 47 0.95 -4.81 3.51
N ASN A 48 2.20 -4.37 3.42
CA ASN A 48 3.32 -4.89 4.20
C ASN A 48 4.17 -3.71 4.72
N ILE A 49 4.58 -3.78 5.99
CA ILE A 49 5.51 -2.83 6.60
C ILE A 49 6.82 -3.53 6.90
N VAL A 50 7.87 -3.11 6.18
CA VAL A 50 9.19 -3.74 6.23
C VAL A 50 10.15 -2.84 6.99
N ASP A 51 10.82 -3.40 8.00
CA ASP A 51 11.99 -2.77 8.61
C ASP A 51 13.16 -2.90 7.63
N SER A 52 13.48 -1.79 6.97
CA SER A 52 14.44 -1.72 5.87
C SER A 52 15.89 -1.83 6.35
N ASP A 53 16.13 -1.75 7.66
CA ASP A 53 17.47 -1.94 8.22
C ASP A 53 17.81 -3.43 8.38
N THR A 54 16.80 -4.31 8.42
CA THR A 54 16.97 -5.75 8.71
C THR A 54 16.42 -6.69 7.64
N GLU A 55 15.46 -6.24 6.84
CA GLU A 55 14.76 -7.09 5.88
C GLU A 55 14.91 -6.57 4.44
N PRO A 56 15.05 -7.46 3.45
CA PRO A 56 15.14 -7.05 2.05
C PRO A 56 13.81 -6.47 1.54
N ILE A 57 13.92 -5.60 0.53
CA ILE A 57 12.80 -4.95 -0.17
C ILE A 57 11.82 -6.00 -0.70
N TRP A 58 10.55 -5.89 -0.30
CA TRP A 58 9.42 -6.77 -0.66
C TRP A 58 9.84 -8.23 -0.88
N THR A 59 10.07 -8.95 0.22
CA THR A 59 9.94 -10.40 0.19
C THR A 59 8.51 -10.71 -0.22
N SER A 60 8.34 -11.44 -1.33
CA SER A 60 7.01 -11.85 -1.78
C SER A 60 6.24 -12.44 -0.59
N PRO A 61 4.99 -12.03 -0.31
CA PRO A 61 4.21 -12.52 0.84
C PRO A 61 3.77 -13.99 0.70
N ASN A 62 4.54 -14.82 -0.01
CA ASN A 62 4.26 -16.23 -0.26
C ASN A 62 4.64 -17.13 0.93
N THR A 63 5.03 -16.55 2.06
CA THR A 63 5.25 -17.31 3.28
C THR A 63 4.29 -16.78 4.33
N ASP A 64 3.44 -17.68 4.83
CA ASP A 64 2.48 -17.53 5.94
C ASP A 64 3.13 -17.09 7.28
N ALA A 65 4.31 -16.49 7.24
CA ALA A 65 5.17 -16.15 8.37
C ALA A 65 5.39 -14.62 8.56
N ASP A 66 4.90 -13.78 7.63
CA ASP A 66 4.97 -12.33 7.81
C ASP A 66 3.73 -11.84 8.56
N ASP A 67 3.80 -11.79 9.89
CA ASP A 67 2.74 -11.32 10.82
C ASP A 67 2.32 -9.84 10.62
N LYS A 68 2.72 -9.20 9.52
CA LYS A 68 2.47 -7.78 9.19
C LYS A 68 1.73 -7.58 7.88
N LEU A 69 1.08 -8.61 7.36
CA LEU A 69 0.27 -8.53 6.16
C LEU A 69 -1.16 -8.13 6.48
N ILE A 70 -1.67 -7.10 5.79
CA ILE A 70 -3.07 -6.70 5.89
C ILE A 70 -3.74 -6.74 4.53
N VAL A 71 -4.88 -7.42 4.49
CA VAL A 71 -5.73 -7.51 3.31
C VAL A 71 -6.87 -6.51 3.44
N VAL A 72 -6.92 -5.54 2.52
CA VAL A 72 -8.01 -4.58 2.39
C VAL A 72 -8.86 -4.98 1.18
N PRO A 73 -10.09 -5.50 1.38
CA PRO A 73 -10.89 -6.02 0.27
C PRO A 73 -11.25 -4.96 -0.77
N SER A 74 -11.50 -3.74 -0.29
CA SER A 74 -11.81 -2.57 -1.11
C SER A 74 -11.46 -1.31 -0.34
N GLY A 75 -11.10 -0.24 -1.05
CA GLY A 75 -10.63 1.01 -0.45
C GLY A 75 -9.27 1.42 -0.99
N SER A 76 -8.76 2.54 -0.52
CA SER A 76 -7.46 3.08 -0.94
C SER A 76 -6.71 3.73 0.23
N SER A 77 -7.04 3.32 1.45
CA SER A 77 -6.46 3.86 2.68
C SER A 77 -6.51 2.85 3.83
N ALA A 78 -5.58 2.97 4.77
CA ALA A 78 -5.47 2.15 5.96
C ALA A 78 -4.91 2.99 7.13
N ALA A 79 -5.47 2.87 8.33
CA ALA A 79 -4.90 3.46 9.53
C ALA A 79 -3.85 2.53 10.16
N TRP A 80 -2.69 3.05 10.56
CA TRP A 80 -1.63 2.27 11.22
C TRP A 80 -1.25 2.94 12.53
N ILE A 81 -1.26 2.20 13.63
CA ILE A 81 -0.52 2.60 14.84
C ILE A 81 0.93 2.22 14.64
N VAL A 82 1.82 3.22 14.50
CA VAL A 82 3.25 3.02 14.17
C VAL A 82 3.97 2.21 15.24
N ASP A 83 3.91 0.89 15.13
CA ASP A 83 4.38 -0.12 16.08
C ASP A 83 5.84 -0.51 15.84
N VAL A 84 6.62 0.42 15.29
CA VAL A 84 8.04 0.25 15.02
C VAL A 84 8.85 1.17 15.94
N PRO A 85 9.97 0.68 16.54
CA PRO A 85 10.82 1.51 17.37
C PRO A 85 11.37 2.74 16.65
N ALA A 86 11.57 3.83 17.39
CA ALA A 86 12.20 5.04 16.89
C ALA A 86 13.64 4.76 16.40
N GLY A 87 14.07 5.48 15.37
CA GLY A 87 15.39 5.34 14.75
C GLY A 87 15.50 4.22 13.71
N ARG A 88 14.44 3.44 13.49
CA ARG A 88 14.39 2.40 12.44
C ARG A 88 13.97 3.00 11.10
N ASN A 89 14.52 2.46 10.00
CA ASN A 89 14.03 2.77 8.66
C ASN A 89 12.90 1.82 8.27
N VAL A 90 11.78 2.40 7.82
CA VAL A 90 10.61 1.62 7.40
C VAL A 90 10.25 1.93 5.96
N THR A 91 9.91 0.88 5.22
CA THR A 91 9.27 0.99 3.91
C THR A 91 7.89 0.37 3.97
N VAL A 92 6.89 1.10 3.48
CA VAL A 92 5.52 0.60 3.36
C VAL A 92 5.27 0.19 1.92
N TRP A 93 4.75 -1.01 1.74
CA TRP A 93 4.42 -1.58 0.45
C TRP A 93 2.94 -1.88 0.33
N VAL A 94 2.43 -1.82 -0.89
CA VAL A 94 1.09 -2.29 -1.27
C VAL A 94 1.17 -3.12 -2.54
N LYS A 95 0.47 -4.24 -2.56
CA LYS A 95 0.19 -5.05 -3.75
C LYS A 95 -1.30 -5.05 -4.02
N ASP A 96 -1.72 -4.85 -5.26
CA ASP A 96 -3.13 -4.92 -5.64
C ASP A 96 -3.55 -6.33 -6.10
N GLY A 97 -4.83 -6.49 -6.45
CA GLY A 97 -5.41 -7.76 -6.87
C GLY A 97 -4.93 -8.25 -8.24
N GLU A 98 -4.31 -7.38 -9.03
CA GLU A 98 -3.66 -7.72 -10.31
C GLU A 98 -2.18 -8.08 -10.13
N GLY A 99 -1.66 -7.91 -8.91
CA GLY A 99 -0.27 -8.19 -8.58
C GLY A 99 0.70 -7.03 -8.83
N ASN A 100 0.20 -5.84 -9.18
CA ASN A 100 1.03 -4.65 -9.23
C ASN A 100 1.50 -4.29 -7.82
N VAL A 101 2.74 -3.79 -7.70
CA VAL A 101 3.36 -3.45 -6.40
C VAL A 101 3.82 -1.99 -6.42
N ALA A 102 3.60 -1.29 -5.31
CA ALA A 102 4.17 0.03 -5.06
C ALA A 102 4.74 0.10 -3.64
N GLY A 103 5.81 0.88 -3.46
CA GLY A 103 6.45 1.08 -2.18
C GLY A 103 6.81 2.54 -1.93
N THR A 104 6.91 2.93 -0.67
CA THR A 104 7.43 4.24 -0.29
C THR A 104 8.95 4.27 -0.36
N TRP A 105 9.54 5.47 -0.27
CA TRP A 105 10.94 5.57 0.14
C TRP A 105 11.06 5.21 1.63
N PRO A 106 12.21 4.66 2.07
CA PRO A 106 12.46 4.45 3.49
C PRO A 106 12.28 5.74 4.32
N ARG A 107 11.68 5.60 5.50
CA ARG A 107 11.47 6.70 6.45
C ARG A 107 11.96 6.30 7.83
N VAL A 108 12.70 7.20 8.47
CA VAL A 108 13.14 7.03 9.87
C VAL A 108 11.95 7.31 10.79
N ILE A 109 11.67 6.38 11.71
CA ILE A 109 10.63 6.58 12.71
C ILE A 109 11.12 7.55 13.79
N GLY A 110 10.35 8.62 14.03
CA GLY A 110 10.58 9.60 15.08
C GLY A 110 10.23 9.06 16.48
N PRO A 111 10.66 9.77 17.54
CA PRO A 111 10.48 9.34 18.93
C PRO A 111 8.99 9.32 19.34
N GLY A 112 8.67 8.45 20.29
CA GLY A 112 7.33 8.32 20.85
C GLY A 112 7.28 7.34 22.04
N SER A 113 6.08 7.00 22.50
CA SER A 113 5.90 6.05 23.60
C SER A 113 6.13 4.60 23.14
N GLY A 114 6.51 3.68 24.02
CA GLY A 114 6.70 2.25 23.69
C GLY A 114 5.44 1.38 23.72
N GLY A 115 4.29 1.94 24.12
CA GLY A 115 3.10 1.16 24.52
C GLY A 115 2.41 0.34 23.42
N CYS A 116 2.75 0.54 22.15
CA CYS A 116 2.19 -0.21 21.02
C CYS A 116 3.20 -1.17 20.38
N LEU A 117 4.47 -1.16 20.80
CA LEU A 117 5.51 -1.98 20.17
C LEU A 117 5.15 -3.46 20.33
N GLY A 118 5.23 -4.22 19.23
CA GLY A 118 4.87 -5.64 19.21
C GLY A 118 3.37 -5.93 19.13
N SER A 119 2.53 -4.90 18.94
CA SER A 119 1.07 -5.09 18.73
C SER A 119 0.73 -5.54 17.31
N GLY A 120 1.71 -5.53 16.39
CA GLY A 120 1.47 -5.80 14.98
C GLY A 120 0.73 -4.66 14.30
N LEU A 121 0.60 -4.76 12.98
CA LEU A 121 -0.16 -3.81 12.20
C LEU A 121 -1.65 -3.98 12.55
N VAL A 122 -2.23 -3.02 13.27
CA VAL A 122 -3.68 -2.96 13.50
C VAL A 122 -4.25 -1.88 12.57
N VAL A 123 -4.79 -2.31 11.41
CA VAL A 123 -5.56 -1.41 10.54
C VAL A 123 -7.04 -1.51 10.87
N GLN A 124 -7.61 -0.39 11.29
CA GLN A 124 -9.06 -0.18 11.28
C GLN A 124 -9.45 0.19 9.84
N ALA A 125 -10.09 -0.74 9.14
CA ALA A 125 -10.72 -0.49 7.84
C ALA A 125 -12.14 0.05 8.01
#